data_AF-A0A292S542-F1
#
_entry.id   AF-A0A292S542-F1
#
_cell.length_a   1.000
_cell.length_b   1.000
_cell.length_c   1.000
_cell.angle_alpha   90.00
_cell.angle_beta   90.00
_cell.angle_gamma   90.00
#
_symmetry.space_group_name_H-M   'P 1'
#
loop_
_entity.id
_entity.type
_entity.pdbx_description
1 polymer ?
#
loop_
_entity_poly.entity_id
_entity_poly.type
_entity_poly.pdbx_seq_one_letter_code
_entity_poly.pdbx_strand_id
1 'polypeptide(L)'
;MSSLIVQSDLKTSTIGLNQAIDRMTTGFKINQAEDNAANYSINTKLTSGTYSISTAEELAKLTTMTNNYKICSNCEFVLADDIDLSAYSTGEGWTPIGTSNQFTATFDGNGYVISNLYINTPSINCVGLFRWCNFAEIKNVGLENVDVTGDYEVGGLMGRGCNVTISNS
;
A
#
# COMPACT_ATOMS: atom_id res chain seq x y z
N MET A 1 -14.67 30.78 33.92
CA MET A 1 -13.57 29.96 33.37
C MET A 1 -14.01 28.54 32.99
N SER A 2 -14.85 27.85 33.78
CA SER A 2 -15.30 26.48 33.48
C SER A 2 -16.08 26.31 32.15
N SER A 3 -16.97 27.24 31.79
CA SER A 3 -17.77 27.12 30.55
C SER A 3 -16.96 27.26 29.25
N LEU A 4 -15.80 27.92 29.27
CA LEU A 4 -14.98 28.15 28.07
C LEU A 4 -14.14 26.90 27.73
N ILE A 5 -13.67 26.20 28.78
CA ILE A 5 -12.91 24.95 28.68
C ILE A 5 -13.82 23.84 28.12
N VAL A 6 -15.05 23.71 28.63
CA VAL A 6 -16.01 22.71 28.12
C VAL A 6 -16.32 22.91 26.63
N GLN A 7 -16.38 24.16 26.14
CA GLN A 7 -16.62 24.44 24.72
C GLN A 7 -15.40 24.17 23.84
N SER A 8 -14.18 24.42 24.31
CA SER A 8 -12.96 24.06 23.55
C SER A 8 -12.81 22.56 23.44
N ASP A 9 -13.15 21.82 24.49
CA ASP A 9 -13.05 20.36 24.52
C ASP A 9 -14.10 19.73 23.60
N LEU A 10 -15.35 20.22 23.61
CA LEU A 10 -16.39 19.77 22.69
C LEU A 10 -16.00 19.98 21.22
N LYS A 11 -15.43 21.14 20.88
CA LYS A 11 -14.98 21.45 19.52
C LYS A 11 -13.87 20.51 19.07
N THR A 12 -12.89 20.28 19.93
CA THR A 12 -11.77 19.36 19.65
C THR A 12 -12.27 17.94 19.45
N SER A 13 -13.19 17.47 20.30
CA SER A 13 -13.79 16.14 20.19
C SER A 13 -14.63 15.96 18.91
N THR A 14 -15.33 17.01 18.47
CA THR A 14 -16.11 16.99 17.22
C THR A 14 -15.21 16.93 15.98
N ILE A 15 -14.09 17.65 15.99
CA ILE A 15 -13.09 17.60 14.91
C ILE A 15 -12.48 16.20 14.81
N GLY A 16 -12.11 15.58 15.94
CA GLY A 16 -11.60 14.22 15.98
C GLY A 16 -12.58 13.20 15.40
N LEU A 17 -13.87 13.31 15.75
CA LEU A 17 -14.91 12.42 15.24
C LEU A 17 -15.12 12.56 13.72
N ASN A 18 -15.18 13.79 13.20
CA ASN A 18 -15.34 14.02 11.76
C ASN A 18 -14.14 13.49 10.97
N GLN A 19 -12.92 13.66 11.48
CA GLN A 19 -11.73 13.09 10.86
C GLN A 19 -11.76 11.55 10.85
N ALA A 20 -12.28 10.91 11.91
CA ALA A 20 -12.46 9.46 11.96
C ALA A 20 -13.52 8.99 10.96
N ILE A 21 -14.65 9.70 10.82
CA ILE A 21 -15.70 9.41 9.84
C ILE A 21 -15.18 9.56 8.40
N ASP A 22 -14.43 10.63 8.10
CA ASP A 22 -13.81 10.83 6.79
C ASP A 22 -12.82 9.69 6.49
N ARG A 23 -12.02 9.28 7.48
CA ARG A 23 -11.13 8.10 7.36
C ARG A 23 -11.91 6.81 7.09
N MET A 24 -13.07 6.63 7.71
CA MET A 24 -13.93 5.47 7.49
C MET A 24 -14.67 5.48 6.13
N THR A 25 -14.82 6.66 5.50
CA THR A 25 -15.69 6.82 4.31
C THR A 25 -14.92 7.06 3.00
N THR A 26 -13.67 7.53 3.02
CA THR A 26 -12.92 7.88 1.79
C THR A 26 -12.19 6.72 1.12
N GLY A 27 -12.59 5.47 1.36
CA GLY A 27 -12.14 4.29 0.60
C GLY A 27 -10.73 3.81 0.88
N PHE A 28 -9.77 4.69 1.17
CA PHE A 28 -8.41 4.31 1.54
C PHE A 28 -7.85 5.20 2.64
N LYS A 29 -8.31 4.96 3.87
CA LYS A 29 -7.57 5.28 5.10
C LYS A 29 -7.78 4.12 6.06
N ILE A 30 -6.96 3.09 5.92
CA ILE A 30 -6.91 2.01 6.92
C ILE A 30 -6.30 2.61 8.19
N ASN A 31 -7.21 3.01 9.08
CA ASN A 31 -7.07 3.26 10.52
C ASN A 31 -5.66 3.68 10.97
N GLN A 32 -5.30 4.96 10.78
CA GLN A 32 -4.22 5.61 11.54
C GLN A 32 -4.74 6.15 12.88
N ALA A 33 -5.56 5.39 13.59
CA ALA A 33 -6.03 5.79 14.90
C ALA A 33 -5.82 4.63 15.85
N GLU A 34 -5.49 4.97 17.09
CA GLU A 34 -5.53 4.14 18.29
C GLU A 34 -6.95 3.57 18.57
N ASP A 35 -7.82 3.48 17.56
CA ASP A 35 -9.23 3.04 17.58
C ASP A 35 -9.37 1.52 17.58
N ASN A 36 -8.39 0.82 18.13
CA ASN A 36 -8.51 -0.57 18.52
C ASN A 36 -8.43 -0.63 20.05
N ALA A 37 -9.56 -0.40 20.71
CA ALA A 37 -9.77 -0.73 22.13
C ALA A 37 -9.59 -2.23 22.45
N ALA A 38 -9.25 -3.06 21.46
CA ALA A 38 -8.66 -4.36 21.64
C ALA A 38 -7.63 -4.54 20.53
N ASN A 39 -6.48 -5.12 20.84
CA ASN A 39 -5.36 -5.44 19.96
C ASN A 39 -5.71 -6.46 18.84
N TYR A 40 -6.92 -6.39 18.29
CA TYR A 40 -7.45 -7.18 17.18
C TYR A 40 -7.47 -6.31 15.94
N SER A 41 -6.50 -6.48 15.05
CA SER A 41 -6.63 -6.07 13.66
C SER A 41 -8.01 -6.50 13.17
N ILE A 42 -8.89 -5.54 12.80
CA ILE A 42 -10.18 -5.91 12.24
C ILE A 42 -9.86 -6.76 11.02
N ASN A 43 -10.27 -8.02 11.05
CA ASN A 43 -9.92 -9.05 10.09
C ASN A 43 -10.61 -8.83 8.72
N THR A 44 -10.95 -7.59 8.39
CA THR A 44 -11.71 -7.19 7.20
C THR A 44 -10.85 -7.35 5.96
N LYS A 45 -11.22 -8.35 5.16
CA LYS A 45 -10.83 -8.43 3.75
C LYS A 45 -11.49 -7.26 2.99
N LEU A 46 -10.77 -6.66 2.05
CA LEU A 46 -11.33 -5.64 1.17
C LEU A 46 -12.47 -6.22 0.33
N THR A 47 -13.44 -5.36 0.05
CA THR A 47 -14.49 -5.61 -0.92
C THR A 47 -14.08 -5.03 -2.28
N SER A 48 -14.80 -5.35 -3.34
CA SER A 48 -14.57 -4.70 -4.64
C SER A 48 -14.71 -3.19 -4.52
N GLY A 49 -13.84 -2.45 -5.20
CA GLY A 49 -13.79 -1.00 -5.14
C GLY A 49 -12.41 -0.45 -5.54
N THR A 50 -12.33 0.88 -5.56
CA THR A 50 -11.11 1.62 -5.88
C THR A 50 -10.51 2.22 -4.61
N TYR A 51 -9.18 2.12 -4.49
CA TYR A 51 -8.40 2.39 -3.29
C TYR A 51 -7.23 3.31 -3.62
N SER A 52 -7.28 4.57 -3.19
CA SER A 52 -6.26 5.59 -3.53
C SER A 52 -5.03 5.53 -2.63
N ILE A 53 -3.83 5.40 -3.17
CA ILE A 53 -2.56 5.37 -2.43
C ILE A 53 -1.83 6.70 -2.62
N SER A 54 -1.61 7.44 -1.54
CA SER A 54 -0.91 8.74 -1.59
C SER A 54 0.38 8.76 -0.76
N THR A 55 0.69 7.71 -0.01
CA THR A 55 1.91 7.67 0.82
C THR A 55 2.62 6.31 0.78
N ALA A 56 3.90 6.31 1.13
CA ALA A 56 4.70 5.08 1.22
C ALA A 56 4.17 4.11 2.28
N GLU A 57 3.67 4.63 3.41
CA GLU A 57 3.03 3.82 4.47
C GLU A 57 1.78 3.09 3.95
N GLU A 58 1.01 3.78 3.14
CA GLU A 58 -0.18 3.27 2.48
C GLU A 58 0.13 2.19 1.45
N LEU A 59 1.18 2.37 0.66
CA LEU A 59 1.69 1.32 -0.23
C LEU A 59 2.20 0.11 0.59
N ALA A 60 2.83 0.33 1.74
CA ALA A 60 3.30 -0.74 2.63
C ALA A 60 2.13 -1.50 3.29
N LYS A 61 1.00 -0.82 3.52
CA LYS A 61 -0.25 -1.45 3.94
C LYS A 61 -0.76 -2.38 2.84
N LEU A 62 -0.71 -1.98 1.56
CA LEU A 62 -1.05 -2.88 0.45
C LEU A 62 -0.19 -4.15 0.47
N THR A 63 1.14 -4.03 0.66
CA THR A 63 2.03 -5.18 0.85
C THR A 63 1.51 -6.11 1.94
N THR A 64 1.25 -5.56 3.13
CA THR A 64 0.75 -6.31 4.29
C THR A 64 -0.58 -7.00 4.00
N MET A 65 -1.51 -6.32 3.33
CA MET A 65 -2.83 -6.88 3.00
C MET A 65 -2.75 -7.99 1.97
N THR A 66 -1.96 -7.81 0.91
CA THR A 66 -1.74 -8.84 -0.11
C THR A 66 -1.19 -10.11 0.53
N ASN A 67 -0.14 -9.97 1.35
CA ASN A 67 0.54 -11.08 2.00
C ASN A 67 -0.34 -11.81 3.04
N ASN A 68 -1.38 -11.16 3.55
CA ASN A 68 -2.33 -11.72 4.52
C ASN A 68 -3.68 -12.14 3.91
N TYR A 69 -3.77 -12.30 2.58
CA TYR A 69 -4.99 -12.71 1.87
C TYR A 69 -6.18 -11.74 2.08
N LYS A 70 -5.91 -10.45 2.30
CA LYS A 70 -6.92 -9.43 2.61
C LYS A 70 -7.33 -8.57 1.43
N ILE A 71 -6.73 -8.72 0.25
CA ILE A 71 -7.20 -8.05 -0.97
C ILE A 71 -8.24 -8.90 -1.71
N CYS A 72 -9.00 -8.26 -2.59
CA CYS A 72 -9.95 -8.91 -3.48
C CYS A 72 -9.48 -8.81 -4.94
N SER A 73 -9.92 -9.72 -5.82
CA SER A 73 -9.52 -9.68 -7.23
C SER A 73 -10.12 -8.51 -8.01
N ASN A 74 -11.30 -8.03 -7.59
CA ASN A 74 -12.00 -6.90 -8.21
C ASN A 74 -11.71 -5.59 -7.45
N CYS A 75 -10.53 -5.51 -6.84
CA CYS A 75 -10.03 -4.31 -6.17
C CYS A 75 -9.13 -3.57 -7.17
N GLU A 76 -9.19 -2.25 -7.19
CA GLU A 76 -8.28 -1.40 -7.95
C GLU A 76 -7.53 -0.48 -6.99
N PHE A 77 -6.21 -0.50 -7.05
CA PHE A 77 -5.34 0.36 -6.25
C PHE A 77 -4.74 1.42 -7.17
N VAL A 78 -4.97 2.69 -6.86
CA VAL A 78 -4.63 3.81 -7.76
C VAL A 78 -3.73 4.78 -7.02
N LEU A 79 -2.57 5.11 -7.58
CA LEU A 79 -1.75 6.18 -7.00
C LEU A 79 -2.47 7.53 -7.13
N ALA A 80 -2.40 8.30 -6.05
CA ALA A 80 -2.98 9.63 -5.94
C ALA A 80 -1.94 10.70 -5.58
N ASP A 81 -0.68 10.30 -5.43
CA ASP A 81 0.49 11.18 -5.30
C ASP A 81 1.76 10.40 -5.68
N ASP A 82 2.87 11.10 -5.87
CA ASP A 82 4.19 10.48 -5.98
C ASP A 82 4.57 9.81 -4.65
N ILE A 83 5.20 8.64 -4.73
CA ILE A 83 5.53 7.83 -3.55
C ILE A 83 7.06 7.75 -3.40
N ASP A 84 7.59 8.30 -2.31
CA ASP A 84 9.02 8.15 -1.96
C ASP A 84 9.22 7.00 -0.97
N LEU A 85 9.94 5.96 -1.38
CA LEU A 85 10.27 4.79 -0.57
C LEU A 85 11.57 4.91 0.23
N SER A 86 12.19 6.09 0.30
CA SER A 86 13.44 6.33 1.05
C SER A 86 13.35 5.92 2.54
N ALA A 87 12.17 6.04 3.16
CA ALA A 87 11.95 5.55 4.53
C ALA A 87 12.12 4.03 4.69
N TYR A 88 12.08 3.28 3.58
CA TYR A 88 12.24 1.82 3.51
C TYR A 88 13.57 1.41 2.86
N SER A 89 14.57 2.30 2.78
CA SER A 89 15.84 2.02 2.07
C SER A 89 16.99 1.59 2.98
N THR A 90 16.70 0.91 4.09
CA THR A 90 17.73 0.42 5.04
C THR A 90 17.60 -1.08 5.30
N GLY A 91 18.69 -1.74 5.67
CA GLY A 91 18.69 -3.19 5.92
C GLY A 91 18.37 -3.99 4.65
N GLU A 92 17.35 -4.84 4.71
CA GLU A 92 16.83 -5.58 3.55
C GLU A 92 15.98 -4.71 2.61
N GLY A 93 15.61 -3.51 3.04
CA GLY A 93 14.86 -2.56 2.25
C GLY A 93 13.34 -2.76 2.25
N TRP A 94 12.70 -2.43 1.14
CA TRP A 94 11.27 -2.58 0.90
C TRP A 94 10.85 -4.04 0.92
N THR A 95 9.71 -4.35 1.56
CA THR A 95 9.09 -5.67 1.46
C THR A 95 8.23 -5.74 0.20
N PRO A 96 8.52 -6.63 -0.77
CA PRO A 96 7.75 -6.73 -2.00
C PRO A 96 6.27 -7.01 -1.79
N ILE A 97 5.43 -6.51 -2.69
CA ILE A 97 4.02 -6.88 -2.74
C ILE A 97 3.90 -8.31 -3.27
N GLY A 98 3.29 -9.18 -2.47
CA GLY A 98 2.99 -10.55 -2.86
C GLY A 98 4.12 -11.55 -2.59
N THR A 99 4.68 -11.52 -1.38
CA THR A 99 5.71 -12.47 -0.91
C THR A 99 5.11 -13.81 -0.51
N SER A 100 4.09 -13.80 0.36
CA SER A 100 3.43 -15.00 0.89
C SER A 100 2.19 -15.40 0.08
N ASN A 101 1.59 -14.46 -0.64
CA ASN A 101 0.38 -14.66 -1.43
C ASN A 101 0.44 -13.78 -2.69
N GLN A 102 -0.17 -14.18 -3.79
CA GLN A 102 -0.08 -13.41 -5.04
C GLN A 102 -0.87 -12.11 -4.96
N PHE A 103 -0.38 -11.07 -5.63
CA PHE A 103 -1.20 -9.91 -5.98
C PHE A 103 -2.11 -10.26 -7.17
N THR A 104 -3.42 -10.08 -7.01
CA THR A 104 -4.45 -10.52 -7.98
C THR A 104 -5.43 -9.42 -8.35
N ALA A 105 -5.02 -8.17 -8.21
CA ALA A 105 -5.86 -6.98 -8.36
C ALA A 105 -5.32 -6.08 -9.47
N THR A 106 -5.99 -4.94 -9.72
CA THR A 106 -5.46 -3.90 -10.59
C THR A 106 -4.61 -2.92 -9.78
N PHE A 107 -3.45 -2.55 -10.29
CA PHE A 107 -2.62 -1.46 -9.78
C PHE A 107 -2.41 -0.42 -10.89
N ASP A 108 -2.88 0.80 -10.68
CA ASP A 108 -2.76 1.92 -11.61
C ASP A 108 -1.85 2.99 -11.00
N GLY A 109 -0.70 3.24 -11.63
CA GLY A 109 0.19 4.32 -11.23
C GLY A 109 -0.35 5.71 -11.55
N ASN A 110 -1.39 5.81 -12.40
CA ASN A 110 -2.15 7.03 -12.65
C ASN A 110 -1.28 8.26 -13.05
N GLY A 111 -0.12 8.00 -13.65
CA GLY A 111 0.84 9.04 -14.06
C GLY A 111 1.78 9.54 -12.95
N TYR A 112 1.66 9.04 -11.72
CA TYR A 112 2.59 9.28 -10.62
C TYR A 112 3.75 8.29 -10.62
N VAL A 113 4.80 8.64 -9.88
CA VAL A 113 6.04 7.88 -9.79
C VAL A 113 6.24 7.31 -8.39
N ILE A 114 6.77 6.08 -8.33
CA ILE A 114 7.33 5.50 -7.10
C ILE A 114 8.85 5.60 -7.19
N SER A 115 9.45 6.32 -6.25
CA SER A 115 10.88 6.63 -6.24
C SER A 115 11.62 5.93 -5.11
N ASN A 116 12.93 5.77 -5.29
CA ASN A 116 13.87 5.30 -4.26
C ASN A 116 13.54 3.89 -3.73
N LEU A 117 13.03 3.02 -4.61
CA LEU A 117 12.83 1.61 -4.30
C LEU A 117 14.18 0.94 -4.07
N TYR A 118 14.42 0.50 -2.83
CA TYR A 118 15.59 -0.28 -2.44
C TYR A 118 15.16 -1.64 -1.92
N ILE A 119 15.71 -2.73 -2.46
CA ILE A 119 15.52 -4.09 -1.94
C ILE A 119 16.88 -4.80 -1.96
N ASN A 120 17.27 -5.41 -0.84
CA ASN A 120 18.53 -6.14 -0.72
C ASN A 120 18.32 -7.50 -0.06
N THR A 121 17.91 -8.47 -0.86
CA THR A 121 17.58 -9.83 -0.42
C THR A 121 18.26 -10.87 -1.32
N PRO A 122 19.60 -10.98 -1.31
CA PRO A 122 20.39 -11.70 -2.32
C PRO A 122 20.17 -13.21 -2.38
N SER A 123 19.47 -13.79 -1.41
CA SER A 123 19.11 -15.22 -1.37
C SER A 123 17.66 -15.50 -1.79
N ILE A 124 16.92 -14.47 -2.21
CA ILE A 124 15.49 -14.53 -2.49
C ILE A 124 15.24 -14.40 -3.98
N ASN A 125 14.39 -15.29 -4.51
CA ASN A 125 13.96 -15.28 -5.92
C ASN A 125 12.71 -14.44 -6.15
N CYS A 126 12.50 -14.02 -7.39
CA CYS A 126 11.33 -13.28 -7.88
C CYS A 126 11.21 -11.93 -7.15
N VAL A 127 12.23 -11.07 -7.24
CA VAL A 127 12.29 -9.82 -6.45
C VAL A 127 12.02 -8.61 -7.34
N GLY A 128 11.14 -7.72 -6.85
CA GLY A 128 10.78 -6.43 -7.44
C GLY A 128 9.76 -5.72 -6.54
N LEU A 129 9.25 -4.55 -6.96
CA LEU A 129 8.14 -3.89 -6.25
C LEU A 129 6.99 -4.89 -6.00
N PHE A 130 6.63 -5.63 -7.03
CA PHE A 130 5.80 -6.82 -6.95
C PHE A 130 6.65 -8.08 -7.03
N ARG A 131 6.57 -8.96 -6.03
CA ARG A 131 7.23 -10.26 -6.06
C ARG A 131 6.49 -11.24 -6.95
N TRP A 132 5.22 -11.50 -6.64
CA TRP A 132 4.40 -12.45 -7.38
C TRP A 132 3.01 -11.90 -7.68
N CYS A 133 2.71 -11.78 -8.97
CA CYS A 133 1.39 -11.40 -9.47
C CYS A 133 0.71 -12.57 -10.20
N ASN A 134 -0.61 -12.68 -10.06
CA ASN A 134 -1.42 -13.66 -10.80
C ASN A 134 -2.78 -13.07 -11.17
N PHE A 135 -3.20 -13.15 -12.44
CA PHE A 135 -4.45 -12.53 -12.93
C PHE A 135 -4.56 -11.04 -12.51
N ALA A 136 -3.45 -10.32 -12.60
CA ALA A 136 -3.34 -8.93 -12.19
C ALA A 136 -3.19 -8.02 -13.42
N GLU A 137 -3.58 -6.77 -13.26
CA GLU A 137 -3.35 -5.71 -14.23
C GLU A 137 -2.46 -4.64 -13.57
N ILE A 138 -1.31 -4.36 -14.16
CA ILE A 138 -0.39 -3.31 -13.68
C ILE A 138 -0.26 -2.29 -14.81
N LYS A 139 -0.68 -1.05 -14.57
CA LYS A 139 -0.73 -0.01 -15.61
C LYS A 139 -0.21 1.33 -15.12
N ASN A 140 0.37 2.11 -16.04
CA ASN A 140 0.79 3.51 -15.80
C ASN A 140 1.76 3.70 -14.61
N VAL A 141 2.60 2.71 -14.31
CA VAL A 141 3.52 2.75 -13.16
C VAL A 141 4.88 3.28 -13.60
N GLY A 142 5.25 4.47 -13.12
CA GLY A 142 6.61 5.00 -13.24
C GLY A 142 7.46 4.59 -12.03
N LEU A 143 8.70 4.16 -12.27
CA LEU A 143 9.69 3.90 -11.22
C LEU A 143 10.95 4.73 -11.43
N GLU A 144 11.43 5.37 -10.37
CA GLU A 144 12.67 6.16 -10.39
C GLU A 144 13.62 5.73 -9.27
N ASN A 145 14.94 5.81 -9.52
CA ASN A 145 15.98 5.46 -8.55
C ASN A 145 15.78 4.07 -7.92
N VAL A 146 15.71 3.05 -8.75
CA VAL A 146 15.47 1.67 -8.35
C VAL A 146 16.78 0.91 -8.14
N ASP A 147 16.96 0.31 -6.96
CA ASP A 147 18.06 -0.59 -6.63
C ASP A 147 17.50 -1.88 -6.01
N VAL A 148 17.52 -2.97 -6.78
CA VAL A 148 16.92 -4.26 -6.39
C VAL A 148 17.94 -5.38 -6.53
N THR A 149 18.26 -6.01 -5.42
CA THR A 149 19.15 -7.17 -5.31
C THR A 149 18.36 -8.41 -4.86
N GLY A 150 18.43 -9.47 -5.67
CA GLY A 150 17.86 -10.80 -5.41
C GLY A 150 18.71 -11.89 -6.07
N ASP A 151 18.33 -13.16 -5.89
CA ASP A 151 19.05 -14.33 -6.42
C ASP A 151 18.71 -14.59 -7.90
N TYR A 152 17.46 -14.96 -8.18
CA TYR A 152 16.95 -15.23 -9.54
C TYR A 152 15.62 -14.50 -9.82
N GLU A 153 15.33 -14.18 -11.08
CA GLU A 153 14.13 -13.42 -11.51
C GLU A 153 14.00 -12.07 -10.79
N VAL A 154 14.95 -11.16 -11.04
CA VAL A 154 14.99 -9.82 -10.43
C VAL A 154 14.57 -8.78 -11.46
N GLY A 155 13.60 -7.94 -11.09
CA GLY A 155 13.14 -6.81 -11.92
C GLY A 155 12.66 -5.66 -11.05
N GLY A 156 12.82 -4.42 -11.53
CA GLY A 156 12.42 -3.24 -10.75
C GLY A 156 10.92 -3.24 -10.41
N LEU A 157 10.08 -3.45 -11.43
CA LEU A 157 8.63 -3.49 -11.25
C LEU A 157 8.14 -4.83 -10.70
N MET A 158 8.59 -5.95 -11.29
CA MET A 158 8.06 -7.27 -10.97
C MET A 158 9.13 -8.36 -11.06
N GLY A 159 9.11 -9.28 -10.10
CA GLY A 159 9.89 -10.52 -10.16
C GLY A 159 9.22 -11.58 -11.03
N ARG A 160 8.00 -12.01 -10.67
CA ARG A 160 7.27 -13.06 -11.38
C ARG A 160 5.79 -12.74 -11.60
N GLY A 161 5.33 -12.91 -12.84
CA GLY A 161 3.92 -12.77 -13.23
C GLY A 161 3.35 -14.03 -13.86
N CYS A 162 2.09 -14.35 -13.58
CA CYS A 162 1.30 -15.36 -14.27
C CYS A 162 -0.03 -14.74 -14.72
N ASN A 163 -0.36 -14.76 -16.02
CA ASN A 163 -1.56 -14.09 -16.55
C ASN A 163 -1.63 -12.61 -16.14
N VAL A 164 -0.52 -11.88 -16.25
CA VAL A 164 -0.45 -10.46 -15.91
C VAL A 164 -0.51 -9.63 -17.18
N THR A 165 -1.34 -8.60 -17.18
CA THR A 165 -1.31 -7.55 -18.21
C THR A 165 -0.51 -6.38 -17.69
N ILE A 166 0.52 -5.96 -18.43
CA ILE A 166 1.31 -4.77 -18.16
C ILE A 166 1.09 -3.77 -19.29
N SER A 167 0.80 -2.50 -18.97
CA SER A 167 0.64 -1.44 -19.97
C SER A 167 1.15 -0.08 -19.49
N ASN A 168 1.76 0.70 -20.39
CA ASN A 168 2.31 2.03 -20.10
C ASN A 168 3.21 2.07 -18.84
N SER A 169 4.21 1.19 -18.82
CA SER A 169 5.16 1.01 -17.71
C SER A 169 6.59 1.14 -18.19
#